data_AF-A0A967VNS6-F1
#
_entry.id   AF-A0A967VNS6-F1
#
_cell.length_a   1.000
_cell.length_b   1.000
_cell.length_c   1.000
_cell.angle_alpha   90.00
_cell.angle_beta   90.00
_cell.angle_gamma   90.00
#
_symmetry.space_group_name_H-M   'P 1'
#
loop_
_entity.id
_entity.type
_entity.pdbx_description
1 polymer ?
#
loop_
_entity_poly.entity_id
_entity_poly.type
_entity_poly.pdbx_seq_one_letter_code
_entity_poly.pdbx_strand_id
1 'polypeptide(L)'
;MLLTQLTRAAPFGLPRLVFGSSSDPVKNQGKHGRTFGAEIRGAMASARDHEGTTIDLGNTPIYVLTGRGNRTSGPMPTAEENRVRWEIWRDLHEELLESSTSAIRRHMVVEEAGHYIHRDRPGVVVDAARELVARLINEGDVVGARLPRL
;
A
#
# COMPACT_ATOMS: atom_id res chain seq x y z
N MET A 1 13.85 20.41 -30.03
CA MET A 1 13.95 19.69 -31.33
C MET A 1 14.41 18.23 -31.19
N LEU A 2 14.34 17.62 -30.00
CA LEU A 2 14.69 16.20 -29.78
C LEU A 2 13.45 15.28 -29.66
N LEU A 3 12.26 15.86 -29.40
CA LEU A 3 11.02 15.14 -29.14
C LEU A 3 10.39 14.49 -30.39
N THR A 4 10.65 15.02 -31.58
CA THR A 4 10.05 14.56 -32.84
C THR A 4 10.71 13.31 -33.42
N GLN A 5 11.88 12.89 -32.94
CA GLN A 5 12.55 11.68 -33.42
C GLN A 5 12.14 10.40 -32.67
N LEU A 6 11.75 10.50 -31.40
CA LEU A 6 11.35 9.34 -30.59
C LEU A 6 10.04 8.69 -31.07
N THR A 7 9.12 9.47 -31.63
CA THR A 7 7.83 8.96 -32.13
C THR A 7 7.94 8.21 -33.45
N ARG A 8 9.03 8.38 -34.20
CA ARG A 8 9.21 7.72 -35.52
C ARG A 8 9.86 6.34 -35.42
N ALA A 9 10.54 6.03 -34.30
CA ALA A 9 11.30 4.80 -34.13
C ALA A 9 10.56 3.66 -33.40
N ALA A 10 9.40 3.92 -32.79
CA ALA A 10 8.64 2.92 -32.03
C ALA A 10 7.12 3.00 -32.31
N PRO A 11 6.63 2.34 -33.39
CA PRO A 11 5.22 2.42 -33.79
C PRO A 11 4.23 1.72 -32.85
N PHE A 12 4.70 1.04 -31.79
CA PHE A 12 3.91 0.29 -30.81
C PHE A 12 4.52 0.40 -29.39
N GLY A 13 3.68 0.28 -28.35
CA GLY A 13 4.10 0.28 -26.93
C GLY A 13 3.77 1.57 -26.14
N LEU A 14 4.22 1.61 -24.87
CA LEU A 14 4.00 2.70 -23.89
C LEU A 14 4.18 4.13 -24.43
N PRO A 15 5.13 4.44 -25.34
CA PRO A 15 5.23 5.76 -25.94
C PRO A 15 3.97 6.18 -26.71
N ARG A 16 3.29 5.26 -27.42
CA ARG A 16 2.03 5.55 -28.12
C ARG A 16 0.85 5.68 -27.15
N LEU A 17 0.89 5.02 -26.01
CA LEU A 17 -0.20 5.08 -25.03
C LEU A 17 -0.15 6.39 -24.22
N VAL A 18 1.05 6.92 -23.99
CA VAL A 18 1.27 8.21 -23.29
C VAL A 18 1.17 9.40 -24.24
N PHE A 19 1.52 9.25 -25.53
CA PHE A 19 1.62 10.39 -26.47
C PHE A 19 0.75 10.26 -27.74
N GLY A 20 0.06 9.14 -27.95
CA GLY A 20 -0.57 8.79 -29.23
C GLY A 20 -2.11 8.85 -29.27
N SER A 21 -2.76 9.50 -28.30
CA SER A 21 -4.19 9.80 -28.39
C SER A 21 -4.37 11.31 -28.53
N SER A 22 -4.97 11.73 -29.64
CA SER A 22 -5.21 13.11 -30.09
C SER A 22 -4.08 13.76 -30.91
N SER A 23 -4.31 13.86 -32.23
CA SER A 23 -3.60 14.80 -33.12
C SER A 23 -3.99 16.26 -32.88
N ASP A 24 -4.88 16.55 -31.94
CA ASP A 24 -5.16 17.89 -31.45
C ASP A 24 -4.52 18.09 -30.07
N PRO A 25 -3.67 19.12 -29.88
CA PRO A 25 -3.06 19.43 -28.61
C PRO A 25 -4.06 20.15 -27.70
N VAL A 26 -5.16 19.49 -27.33
CA VAL A 26 -5.83 19.81 -26.06
C VAL A 26 -4.94 19.26 -24.97
N LYS A 27 -3.84 19.96 -24.73
CA LYS A 27 -3.01 19.81 -23.55
C LYS A 27 -3.98 19.77 -22.36
N ASN A 28 -4.05 18.66 -21.63
CA ASN A 28 -4.78 18.62 -20.36
C ASN A 28 -3.99 19.47 -19.35
N GLN A 29 -4.11 20.78 -19.50
CA GLN A 29 -3.52 21.88 -18.73
C GLN A 29 -4.49 22.31 -17.61
N GLY A 30 -5.47 21.46 -17.29
CA GLY A 30 -6.26 21.65 -16.09
C GLY A 30 -5.31 21.73 -14.91
N LYS A 31 -5.58 22.67 -14.00
CA LYS A 31 -4.87 22.79 -12.71
C LYS A 31 -4.65 21.40 -12.08
N HIS A 32 -5.67 20.55 -12.14
CA HIS A 32 -5.68 19.18 -11.62
C HIS A 32 -4.62 18.25 -12.23
N GLY A 33 -4.36 18.29 -13.54
CA GLY A 33 -3.35 17.45 -14.17
C GLY A 33 -1.91 17.87 -13.81
N ARG A 34 -1.67 19.18 -13.70
CA ARG A 34 -0.37 19.71 -13.25
C ARG A 34 -0.13 19.44 -11.76
N THR A 35 -1.16 19.62 -10.93
CA THR A 35 -1.13 19.34 -9.50
C THR A 35 -0.87 17.86 -9.24
N PHE A 36 -1.63 16.95 -9.87
CA PHE A 36 -1.42 15.51 -9.73
C PHE A 36 0.00 15.08 -10.16
N GLY A 37 0.50 15.61 -11.28
CA GLY A 37 1.87 15.33 -11.70
C GLY A 37 2.95 15.88 -10.75
N ALA A 38 2.70 17.04 -10.12
CA ALA A 38 3.59 17.60 -9.10
C ALA A 38 3.55 16.79 -7.79
N GLU A 39 2.37 16.31 -7.40
CA GLU A 39 2.18 15.43 -6.24
C GLU A 39 2.92 14.10 -6.41
N ILE A 40 2.80 13.43 -7.56
CA ILE A 40 3.56 12.18 -7.82
C ILE A 40 5.06 12.42 -7.78
N ARG A 41 5.55 13.52 -8.37
CA ARG A 41 6.99 13.86 -8.32
C ARG A 41 7.46 14.17 -6.90
N GLY A 42 6.66 14.90 -6.13
CA GLY A 42 6.95 15.19 -4.72
C GLY A 42 6.98 13.92 -3.88
N ALA A 43 6.02 13.01 -4.07
CA ALA A 43 6.00 11.71 -3.41
C ALA A 43 7.22 10.86 -3.77
N MET A 44 7.61 10.81 -5.05
CA MET A 44 8.81 10.09 -5.50
C MET A 44 10.12 10.70 -4.98
N ALA A 45 10.21 12.03 -4.87
CA ALA A 45 11.36 12.70 -4.29
C ALA A 45 11.47 12.42 -2.78
N SER A 46 10.36 12.53 -2.05
CA SER A 46 10.29 12.18 -0.64
C SER A 46 10.63 10.70 -0.39
N ALA A 47 10.18 9.79 -1.26
CA ALA A 47 10.53 8.38 -1.17
C ALA A 47 12.04 8.12 -1.34
N ARG A 48 12.75 8.95 -2.13
CA ARG A 48 14.23 8.88 -2.26
C ARG A 48 14.93 9.45 -1.02
N ASP A 49 14.41 10.55 -0.48
CA ASP A 49 14.97 11.16 0.74
C ASP A 49 14.81 10.23 1.96
N HIS A 50 13.85 9.32 1.91
CA HIS A 50 13.62 8.28 2.91
C HIS A 50 14.04 6.87 2.44
N GLU A 51 14.78 6.77 1.34
CA GLU A 51 15.28 5.48 0.84
C GLU A 51 16.18 4.84 1.90
N GLY A 52 15.85 3.61 2.31
CA GLY A 52 16.56 2.89 3.38
C GLY A 52 16.18 3.32 4.81
N THR A 53 15.24 4.24 4.99
CA THR A 53 14.68 4.52 6.33
C THR A 53 13.65 3.46 6.66
N THR A 54 13.99 2.57 7.61
CA THR A 54 13.04 1.60 8.16
C THR A 54 12.06 2.34 9.08
N ILE A 55 10.76 2.09 8.89
CA ILE A 55 9.75 2.50 9.88
C ILE A 55 10.05 1.74 11.18
N ASP A 56 10.03 2.44 12.31
CA ASP A 56 10.11 1.85 13.65
C ASP A 56 8.89 2.30 14.45
N LEU A 57 7.99 1.35 14.73
CA LEU A 57 6.80 1.56 15.52
C LEU A 57 7.04 1.28 17.00
N GLY A 58 8.23 0.84 17.40
CA GLY A 58 8.54 0.45 18.77
C GLY A 58 7.51 -0.53 19.33
N ASN A 59 7.18 -0.41 20.61
CA ASN A 59 6.21 -1.28 21.30
C ASN A 59 4.74 -0.95 20.94
N THR A 60 4.44 -0.60 19.69
CA THR A 60 3.08 -0.29 19.24
C THR A 60 2.37 -1.57 18.78
N PRO A 61 1.27 -1.97 19.42
CA PRO A 61 0.45 -3.09 18.99
C PRO A 61 -0.13 -2.86 17.59
N ILE A 62 -0.04 -3.83 16.69
CA ILE A 62 -0.49 -3.67 15.30
C ILE A 62 -1.02 -4.96 14.67
N TYR A 63 -2.21 -4.88 14.07
CA TYR A 63 -2.75 -5.96 13.22
C TYR A 63 -2.79 -5.46 11.78
N VAL A 64 -2.13 -6.18 10.88
CA VAL A 64 -2.07 -5.86 9.44
C VAL A 64 -2.97 -6.84 8.70
N LEU A 65 -3.96 -6.33 7.95
CA LEU A 65 -4.87 -7.13 7.14
C LEU A 65 -4.60 -6.90 5.66
N THR A 66 -4.28 -7.96 4.94
CA THR A 66 -3.92 -7.92 3.51
C THR A 66 -4.98 -8.64 2.69
N GLY A 67 -5.72 -7.90 1.85
CA GLY A 67 -6.75 -8.47 1.01
C GLY A 67 -6.14 -9.27 -0.14
N ARG A 68 -6.50 -10.55 -0.26
CA ARG A 68 -6.15 -11.40 -1.39
C ARG A 68 -7.43 -11.79 -2.13
N GLY A 69 -7.73 -11.02 -3.15
CA GLY A 69 -8.91 -11.23 -3.98
C GLY A 69 -8.68 -10.68 -5.37
N ASN A 70 -9.45 -11.19 -6.34
CA ASN A 70 -9.35 -10.79 -7.75
C ASN A 70 -9.82 -9.34 -8.02
N ARG A 71 -10.03 -8.54 -6.97
CA ARG A 71 -10.51 -7.15 -7.00
C ARG A 71 -9.46 -6.17 -6.49
N THR A 72 -8.24 -6.61 -6.18
CA THR A 72 -7.16 -5.70 -5.81
C THR A 72 -6.62 -4.99 -7.05
N SER A 73 -6.71 -3.66 -7.04
CA SER A 73 -5.90 -2.74 -7.85
C SER A 73 -5.80 -3.01 -9.36
N GLY A 74 -6.87 -3.47 -10.03
CA GLY A 74 -6.87 -3.75 -11.47
C GLY A 74 -5.90 -4.86 -11.90
N PRO A 75 -6.25 -5.71 -12.88
CA PRO A 75 -5.33 -6.76 -13.31
C PRO A 75 -4.09 -6.17 -13.99
N MET A 76 -2.90 -6.64 -13.63
CA MET A 76 -1.71 -6.46 -14.46
C MET A 76 -1.90 -7.16 -15.81
N PRO A 77 -1.18 -6.75 -16.87
CA PRO A 77 -1.29 -7.36 -18.20
C PRO A 77 -1.09 -8.88 -18.22
N THR A 78 -0.24 -9.41 -17.35
CA THR A 78 0.04 -10.85 -17.24
C THR A 78 -0.25 -11.41 -15.85
N ALA A 79 -0.46 -12.73 -15.78
CA ALA A 79 -0.62 -13.45 -14.51
C ALA A 79 0.66 -13.37 -13.65
N GLU A 80 1.83 -13.38 -14.29
CA GLU A 80 3.13 -13.29 -13.62
C GLU A 80 3.34 -11.92 -12.97
N GLU A 81 3.03 -10.83 -13.66
CA GLU A 81 3.10 -9.49 -13.08
C GLU A 81 2.12 -9.32 -11.90
N ASN A 82 0.93 -9.94 -11.99
CA ASN A 82 0.00 -9.95 -10.85
C ASN A 82 0.57 -10.72 -9.65
N ARG A 83 1.24 -11.84 -9.89
CA ARG A 83 1.92 -12.64 -8.84
C ARG A 83 3.03 -11.83 -8.17
N VAL A 84 3.93 -11.25 -8.95
CA VAL A 84 5.05 -10.42 -8.44
C VAL A 84 4.52 -9.22 -7.67
N ARG A 85 3.50 -8.53 -8.18
CA ARG A 85 2.88 -7.40 -7.49
C ARG A 85 2.25 -7.83 -6.16
N TRP A 86 1.60 -8.98 -6.12
CA TRP A 86 1.04 -9.53 -4.89
C TRP A 86 2.14 -9.86 -3.86
N GLU A 87 3.24 -10.46 -4.30
CA GLU A 87 4.38 -10.77 -3.43
C GLU A 87 4.97 -9.50 -2.82
N ILE A 88 5.28 -8.49 -3.65
CA ILE A 88 5.76 -7.19 -3.17
C ILE A 88 4.77 -6.58 -2.17
N TRP A 89 3.47 -6.59 -2.48
CA TRP A 89 2.45 -6.03 -1.59
C TRP A 89 2.37 -6.74 -0.24
N ARG A 90 2.46 -8.07 -0.24
CA ARG A 90 2.50 -8.87 0.98
C ARG A 90 3.77 -8.57 1.77
N ASP A 91 4.92 -8.48 1.11
CA ASP A 91 6.21 -8.28 1.76
C ASP A 91 6.28 -6.91 2.43
N LEU A 92 5.77 -5.85 1.80
CA LEU A 92 5.64 -4.52 2.42
C LEU A 92 4.77 -4.53 3.68
N HIS A 93 3.71 -5.35 3.70
CA HIS A 93 2.87 -5.50 4.89
C HIS A 93 3.53 -6.34 5.99
N GLU A 94 4.39 -7.29 5.63
CA GLU A 94 5.23 -8.00 6.59
C GLU A 94 6.29 -7.06 7.19
N GLU A 95 6.96 -6.25 6.37
CA GLU A 95 7.90 -5.23 6.84
C GLU A 95 7.23 -4.24 7.81
N LEU A 96 5.99 -3.84 7.54
CA LEU A 96 5.21 -3.02 8.48
C LEU A 96 4.92 -3.76 9.79
N LEU A 97 4.64 -5.06 9.76
CA LEU A 97 4.49 -5.86 10.97
C LEU A 97 5.81 -5.89 11.76
N GLU A 98 6.93 -6.10 11.05
CA GLU A 98 8.27 -6.21 11.62
C GLU A 98 8.75 -4.91 12.26
N SER A 99 8.28 -3.75 11.80
CA SER A 99 8.54 -2.45 12.43
C SER A 99 7.99 -2.32 13.86
N SER A 100 7.10 -3.21 14.29
CA SER A 100 6.60 -3.26 15.68
C SER A 100 7.37 -4.29 16.51
N THR A 101 7.83 -3.87 17.67
CA THR A 101 8.42 -4.72 18.72
C THR A 101 7.38 -5.23 19.74
N SER A 102 6.10 -4.89 19.57
CA SER A 102 5.04 -5.34 20.47
C SER A 102 4.80 -6.85 20.38
N ALA A 103 4.55 -7.48 21.52
CA ALA A 103 4.07 -8.86 21.58
C ALA A 103 2.66 -9.03 21.00
N ILE A 104 1.89 -7.93 20.90
CA ILE A 104 0.56 -7.90 20.30
C ILE A 104 0.67 -7.37 18.86
N ARG A 105 1.24 -8.20 18.00
CA ARG A 105 1.30 -7.96 16.56
C ARG A 105 0.83 -9.17 15.76
N ARG A 106 0.18 -8.95 14.61
CA ARG A 106 -0.28 -10.03 13.71
C ARG A 106 -0.45 -9.56 12.27
N HIS A 107 0.00 -10.34 11.30
CA HIS A 107 -0.36 -10.17 9.89
C HIS A 107 -1.35 -11.26 9.47
N MET A 108 -2.42 -10.87 8.77
CA MET A 108 -3.45 -11.77 8.25
C MET A 108 -3.72 -11.50 6.78
N VAL A 109 -3.62 -12.56 5.96
CA VAL A 109 -4.12 -12.53 4.59
C VAL A 109 -5.60 -12.86 4.60
N VAL A 110 -6.43 -11.95 4.08
CA VAL A 110 -7.88 -12.08 4.00
C VAL A 110 -8.23 -12.49 2.58
N GLU A 111 -8.46 -13.77 2.39
CA GLU A 111 -8.95 -14.32 1.12
C GLU A 111 -10.32 -13.72 0.75
N GLU A 112 -10.61 -13.66 -0.55
CA GLU A 112 -11.84 -13.11 -1.12
C GLU A 112 -12.09 -11.63 -0.82
N ALA A 113 -11.08 -10.90 -0.34
CA ALA A 113 -11.14 -9.46 -0.12
C ALA A 113 -10.26 -8.70 -1.11
N GLY A 114 -10.78 -7.61 -1.67
CA GLY A 114 -10.06 -6.68 -2.51
C GLY A 114 -9.39 -5.56 -1.70
N HIS A 115 -9.24 -4.40 -2.35
CA HIS A 115 -8.66 -3.21 -1.72
C HIS A 115 -9.48 -2.70 -0.51
N TYR A 116 -10.79 -2.95 -0.50
CA TYR A 116 -11.70 -2.52 0.57
C TYR A 116 -12.15 -3.70 1.44
N ILE A 117 -11.23 -4.28 2.22
CA ILE A 117 -11.50 -5.43 3.11
C ILE A 117 -12.69 -5.15 4.05
N HIS A 118 -12.84 -3.92 4.54
CA HIS A 118 -13.97 -3.53 5.40
C HIS A 118 -15.33 -3.57 4.70
N ARG A 119 -15.38 -3.56 3.36
CA ARG A 119 -16.61 -3.74 2.58
C ARG A 119 -16.82 -5.21 2.21
N ASP A 120 -15.75 -5.88 1.80
CA ASP A 120 -15.82 -7.26 1.29
C ASP A 120 -15.95 -8.28 2.44
N ARG A 121 -15.22 -8.08 3.53
CA ARG A 121 -15.12 -8.97 4.69
C ARG A 121 -15.19 -8.18 6.01
N PRO A 122 -16.27 -7.41 6.26
CA PRO A 122 -16.41 -6.56 7.45
C PRO A 122 -16.24 -7.32 8.77
N GLY A 123 -16.75 -8.56 8.85
CA GLY A 123 -16.63 -9.38 10.05
C GLY A 123 -15.18 -9.63 10.46
N VAL A 124 -14.30 -9.92 9.50
CA VAL A 124 -12.86 -10.16 9.77
C VAL A 124 -12.20 -8.92 10.37
N VAL A 125 -12.58 -7.72 9.90
CA VAL A 125 -12.06 -6.46 10.44
C VAL A 125 -12.53 -6.25 11.87
N VAL A 126 -13.82 -6.48 12.14
CA VAL A 126 -14.39 -6.33 13.50
C VAL A 126 -13.77 -7.32 14.48
N ASP A 127 -13.61 -8.58 14.06
CA ASP A 127 -13.04 -9.63 14.89
C ASP A 127 -11.56 -9.35 15.20
N ALA A 128 -10.79 -8.92 14.19
CA ALA A 128 -9.40 -8.50 14.37
C ALA A 128 -9.27 -7.33 15.37
N ALA A 129 -10.15 -6.32 15.25
CA ALA A 129 -10.17 -5.19 16.17
C ALA A 129 -10.54 -5.60 17.59
N ARG A 130 -11.55 -6.47 17.75
CA ARG A 130 -11.95 -7.00 19.06
C ARG A 130 -10.85 -7.82 19.71
N GLU A 131 -10.19 -8.68 18.95
CA GLU A 131 -9.05 -9.49 19.44
C GLU A 131 -7.91 -8.60 19.90
N LEU A 132 -7.52 -7.59 19.10
CA LEU A 132 -6.49 -6.64 19.45
C LEU A 132 -6.80 -5.91 20.77
N VAL A 133 -8.02 -5.36 20.89
CA VAL A 133 -8.46 -4.65 22.11
C VAL A 133 -8.49 -5.58 23.32
N ALA A 134 -9.01 -6.81 23.17
CA ALA A 134 -9.05 -7.77 24.26
C ALA A 134 -7.65 -8.14 24.76
N ARG A 135 -6.69 -8.35 23.85
CA ARG A 135 -5.29 -8.62 24.22
C ARG A 135 -4.65 -7.44 24.94
N LEU A 136 -4.95 -6.21 24.53
CA LEU A 136 -4.43 -5.00 25.18
C LEU A 136 -4.95 -4.82 26.60
N ILE A 137 -6.25 -5.06 26.81
CA ILE A 137 -6.86 -5.01 28.14
C ILE A 137 -6.21 -6.06 29.05
N ASN A 138 -6.09 -7.30 28.58
CA ASN A 138 -5.49 -8.39 29.36
C ASN A 138 -4.01 -8.13 29.69
N GLU A 139 -3.23 -7.54 28.76
CA GLU A 139 -1.84 -7.16 29.04
C GLU A 139 -1.76 -6.01 30.06
N GLY A 140 -2.64 -5.02 29.95
CA GLY A 140 -2.76 -3.93 30.92
C GLY A 140 -3.09 -4.41 32.33
N ASP A 141 -3.98 -5.40 32.47
CA ASP A 141 -4.33 -6.01 33.75
C ASP A 141 -3.13 -6.77 34.38
N VAL A 142 -2.31 -7.45 33.56
CA VAL A 142 -1.10 -8.16 34.04
C VAL A 142 -0.01 -7.17 34.48
N VAL A 143 0.18 -6.06 33.78
CA VAL A 143 1.13 -5.01 34.18
C VAL A 143 0.64 -4.29 35.44
N GLY A 144 -0.66 -3.98 35.54
CA GLY A 144 -1.27 -3.36 36.72
C GLY A 144 -1.22 -4.25 37.97
N ALA A 145 -1.31 -5.57 37.82
CA ALA A 145 -1.17 -6.53 38.92
C ALA A 145 0.28 -6.74 39.40
N ARG A 146 1.29 -6.43 38.56
CA ARG A 146 2.72 -6.57 38.89
C ARG A 146 3.31 -5.37 39.64
N LEU A 147 2.63 -4.23 39.67
CA LEU A 147 3.09 -3.06 40.44
C LEU A 147 2.50 -3.12 41.86
N PRO A 148 3.32 -3.23 42.92
CA PRO A 148 2.82 -3.12 44.29
C PRO A 148 2.22 -1.72 44.47
N ARG A 149 0.98 -1.66 44.97
CA ARG A 149 0.40 -0.40 45.43
C ARG A 149 1.22 0.05 46.64
N LEU A 150 1.96 1.15 46.48
CA LEU A 150 2.65 1.86 47.56
C LEU A 150 1.64 2.52 48.49
#